data_AF-A0A3B8L3F3-F1
#
_entry.id   AF-A0A3B8L3F3-F1
#
_cell.length_a   1.000
_cell.length_b   1.000
_cell.length_c   1.000
_cell.angle_alpha   90.00
_cell.angle_beta   90.00
_cell.angle_gamma   90.00
#
_symmetry.space_group_name_H-M   'P 1'
#
loop_
_entity.id
_entity.type
_entity.pdbx_description
1 polymer ?
#
loop_
_entity_poly.entity_id
_entity_poly.type
_entity_poly.pdbx_seq_one_letter_code
_entity_poly.pdbx_strand_id
1 'polypeptide(L)'
;MAVLIEAFSVVVRNETIEKKYPGGMRGYWMDCPNRSFCCDEYVSRVGFCEHRFMRRFVKNLVELGITVEDGHEFIEVAIIDQLFGMRAGCRWLTVDRHPDGFLYAALSGDMSPVVEKPNGWRHAGSVSEWAERMWAAGVDPTDADEVEASSIENWNDQSMTVLDSTGFETRDDEPASSDRWLTERHIETHAGHLVATYGDTTRPVWVIEPDGESYALGDMKVRDVPELQATTPANCLLIAASGPDDLVGVVMPAFRLIDAGDDGLTHSQRNALRFLSEACSATKIEVGHNWWNPWHWCRRWLGNGAS
;
A
#
# COMPACT_ATOMS: atom_id res chain seq x y z
N MET A 1 -23.95 6.04 -4.15
CA MET A 1 -22.93 5.25 -4.91
C MET A 1 -22.43 4.14 -3.99
N ALA A 2 -21.59 3.22 -4.47
CA ALA A 2 -21.17 2.09 -3.66
C ALA A 2 -19.68 1.79 -3.81
N VAL A 3 -19.09 1.07 -2.87
CA VAL A 3 -17.71 0.59 -2.91
C VAL A 3 -17.65 -0.94 -3.01
N LEU A 4 -16.65 -1.46 -3.72
CA LEU A 4 -16.41 -2.90 -3.82
C LEU A 4 -16.10 -3.53 -2.46
N ILE A 5 -16.64 -4.72 -2.18
CA ILE A 5 -16.27 -5.57 -1.05
C ILE A 5 -15.56 -6.82 -1.59
N GLU A 6 -14.30 -7.00 -1.21
CA GLU A 6 -13.46 -8.10 -1.67
C GLU A 6 -12.47 -8.49 -0.57
N ALA A 7 -12.26 -9.79 -0.37
CA ALA A 7 -11.49 -10.34 0.75
C ALA A 7 -11.93 -9.74 2.11
N PHE A 8 -11.00 -9.26 2.94
CA PHE A 8 -11.34 -8.46 4.12
C PHE A 8 -11.41 -6.98 3.73
N SER A 9 -12.56 -6.35 3.92
CA SER A 9 -12.79 -4.94 3.62
C SER A 9 -13.06 -4.14 4.90
N VAL A 10 -12.22 -3.13 5.14
CA VAL A 10 -12.42 -2.12 6.19
C VAL A 10 -13.08 -0.91 5.54
N VAL A 11 -14.33 -0.65 5.89
CA VAL A 11 -15.14 0.45 5.36
C VAL A 11 -15.28 1.51 6.44
N VAL A 12 -14.97 2.75 6.12
CA VAL A 12 -15.01 3.89 7.05
C VAL A 12 -15.87 4.99 6.46
N ARG A 13 -16.68 5.65 7.30
CA ARG A 13 -17.42 6.84 6.87
C ARG A 13 -16.44 7.95 6.47
N ASN A 14 -16.65 8.56 5.31
CA ASN A 14 -15.82 9.68 4.83
C ASN A 14 -15.84 10.84 5.82
N GLU A 15 -16.99 11.10 6.46
CA GLU A 15 -17.08 12.13 7.51
C GLU A 15 -16.20 11.84 8.72
N THR A 16 -15.99 10.57 9.08
CA THR A 16 -15.08 10.17 10.17
C THR A 16 -13.64 10.39 9.75
N ILE A 17 -13.28 10.00 8.52
CA ILE A 17 -11.95 10.22 7.96
C ILE A 17 -11.59 11.71 7.99
N GLU A 18 -12.46 12.56 7.47
CA GLU A 18 -12.20 14.01 7.40
C GLU A 18 -12.08 14.66 8.78
N LYS A 19 -12.82 14.16 9.78
CA LYS A 19 -12.82 14.73 11.13
C LYS A 19 -11.66 14.24 11.98
N LYS A 20 -11.28 12.96 11.86
CA LYS A 20 -10.39 12.28 12.83
C LYS A 20 -9.07 11.83 12.25
N TYR A 21 -8.98 11.58 10.95
CA TYR A 21 -7.76 11.05 10.36
C TYR A 21 -6.76 12.17 10.07
N PRO A 22 -5.47 12.05 10.47
CA PRO A 22 -4.45 13.06 10.16
C PRO A 22 -4.35 13.34 8.66
N GLY A 23 -4.54 14.60 8.26
CA GLY A 23 -4.54 14.97 6.83
C GLY A 23 -5.83 14.63 6.07
N GLY A 24 -6.90 14.25 6.78
CA GLY A 24 -8.23 13.99 6.23
C GLY A 24 -8.25 12.87 5.18
N MET A 25 -9.12 13.01 4.18
CA MET A 25 -9.25 12.01 3.11
C MET A 25 -7.93 11.78 2.37
N ARG A 26 -7.17 12.85 2.11
CA ARG A 26 -5.88 12.74 1.43
C ARG A 26 -4.88 11.92 2.23
N GLY A 27 -4.80 12.14 3.55
CA GLY A 27 -3.94 11.37 4.44
C GLY A 27 -4.34 9.90 4.48
N TYR A 28 -5.64 9.63 4.65
CA TYR A 28 -6.18 8.27 4.70
C TYR A 28 -5.90 7.49 3.41
N TRP A 29 -6.05 8.13 2.26
CA TRP A 29 -5.72 7.53 0.98
C TRP A 29 -4.23 7.26 0.80
N MET A 30 -3.37 8.23 1.18
CA MET A 30 -1.92 8.09 1.12
C MET A 30 -1.39 6.96 2.01
N ASP A 31 -2.02 6.77 3.17
CA ASP A 31 -1.65 5.73 4.14
C ASP A 31 -2.22 4.35 3.78
N CYS A 32 -2.94 4.23 2.66
CA CYS A 32 -3.45 2.94 2.18
C CYS A 32 -2.28 1.96 1.91
N PRO A 33 -2.19 0.82 2.62
CA PRO A 33 -0.98 0.00 2.63
C PRO A 33 -0.76 -0.83 1.35
N ASN A 34 -1.80 -1.03 0.52
CA ASN A 34 -1.77 -2.01 -0.57
C ASN A 34 -2.58 -1.60 -1.82
N ARG A 35 -2.86 -0.30 -2.00
CA ARG A 35 -3.60 0.26 -3.17
C ARG A 35 -4.99 -0.33 -3.41
N SER A 36 -5.58 -0.90 -2.37
CA SER A 36 -6.95 -1.42 -2.40
C SER A 36 -8.00 -0.35 -2.09
N PHE A 37 -7.55 0.91 -1.91
CA PHE A 37 -8.44 2.03 -1.63
C PHE A 37 -9.40 2.28 -2.79
N CYS A 38 -10.67 2.45 -2.43
CA CYS A 38 -11.68 3.06 -3.27
C CYS A 38 -12.68 3.80 -2.37
N CYS A 39 -13.35 4.81 -2.90
CA CYS A 39 -14.30 5.61 -2.13
C CYS A 39 -15.44 6.07 -3.04
N ASP A 40 -16.62 6.18 -2.45
CA ASP A 40 -17.71 6.96 -3.03
C ASP A 40 -17.86 8.30 -2.29
N GLU A 41 -19.01 8.95 -2.40
CA GLU A 41 -19.31 10.22 -1.73
C GLU A 41 -19.34 10.10 -0.19
N TYR A 42 -19.74 8.96 0.36
CA TYR A 42 -20.05 8.79 1.78
C TYR A 42 -19.12 7.84 2.52
N VAL A 43 -18.57 6.85 1.84
CA VAL A 43 -17.74 5.79 2.45
C VAL A 43 -16.47 5.53 1.65
N SER A 44 -15.43 5.14 2.37
CA SER A 44 -14.14 4.73 1.85
C SER A 44 -13.84 3.32 2.30
N ARG A 45 -13.15 2.56 1.44
CA ARG A 45 -12.83 1.16 1.69
C ARG A 45 -11.37 0.87 1.43
N VAL A 46 -10.74 0.15 2.36
CA VAL A 46 -9.41 -0.47 2.19
C VAL A 46 -9.56 -2.00 2.34
N GLY A 47 -9.05 -2.74 1.36
CA GLY A 47 -9.13 -4.20 1.29
C GLY A 47 -7.83 -4.90 1.69
N PHE A 48 -7.93 -6.12 2.21
CA PHE A 48 -6.80 -6.94 2.67
C PHE A 48 -7.04 -8.41 2.34
N CYS A 49 -6.02 -9.12 1.86
CA CYS A 49 -6.07 -10.57 1.68
C CYS A 49 -5.71 -11.35 2.96
N GLU A 50 -5.03 -10.71 3.92
CA GLU A 50 -4.58 -11.36 5.15
C GLU A 50 -5.15 -10.65 6.40
N HIS A 51 -5.76 -11.45 7.28
CA HIS A 51 -6.39 -10.98 8.50
C HIS A 51 -5.44 -10.18 9.41
N ARG A 52 -4.16 -10.60 9.54
CA ARG A 52 -3.16 -9.92 10.39
C ARG A 52 -2.90 -8.46 9.98
N PHE A 53 -2.88 -8.16 8.67
CA PHE A 53 -2.63 -6.80 8.18
C PHE A 53 -3.86 -5.92 8.36
N MET A 54 -5.05 -6.47 8.13
CA MET A 54 -6.31 -5.80 8.45
C MET A 54 -6.36 -5.42 9.94
N ARG A 55 -6.04 -6.36 10.84
CA ARG A 55 -6.05 -6.09 12.29
C ARG A 55 -5.11 -4.96 12.69
N ARG A 56 -3.90 -4.93 12.12
CA ARG A 56 -2.94 -3.84 12.38
C ARG A 56 -3.49 -2.50 11.89
N PHE A 57 -4.10 -2.47 10.70
CA PHE A 57 -4.71 -1.26 10.16
C PHE A 57 -5.85 -0.76 11.05
N VAL A 58 -6.76 -1.63 11.47
CA VAL A 58 -7.86 -1.29 12.38
C VAL A 58 -7.34 -0.78 13.73
N LYS A 59 -6.29 -1.42 14.28
CA LYS A 59 -5.65 -0.95 15.52
C LYS A 59 -5.16 0.49 15.39
N ASN A 60 -4.53 0.84 14.27
CA ASN A 60 -4.08 2.21 14.02
C ASN A 60 -5.25 3.20 13.98
N LEU A 61 -6.41 2.82 13.40
CA LEU A 61 -7.61 3.66 13.42
C LEU A 61 -8.12 3.91 14.85
N VAL A 62 -8.12 2.87 15.69
CA VAL A 62 -8.49 2.99 17.10
C VAL A 62 -7.53 3.88 17.87
N GLU A 63 -6.22 3.76 17.62
CA GLU A 63 -5.19 4.62 18.22
C GLU A 63 -5.36 6.11 17.82
N LEU A 64 -5.99 6.39 16.68
CA LEU A 64 -6.39 7.73 16.23
C LEU A 64 -7.74 8.21 16.83
N GLY A 65 -8.38 7.41 17.69
CA GLY A 65 -9.67 7.74 18.29
C GLY A 65 -10.88 7.49 17.40
N ILE A 66 -10.73 6.66 16.36
CA ILE A 66 -11.85 6.19 15.54
C ILE A 66 -12.48 4.97 16.20
N THR A 67 -13.78 5.04 16.46
CA THR A 67 -14.56 4.00 17.13
C THR A 67 -15.03 2.97 16.13
N VAL A 68 -14.53 1.73 16.26
CA VAL A 68 -14.92 0.63 15.38
C VAL A 68 -16.28 0.07 15.80
N GLU A 69 -16.41 -0.36 17.05
CA GLU A 69 -17.60 -1.02 17.58
C GLU A 69 -17.95 -0.47 18.97
N ASP A 70 -19.25 -0.42 19.26
CA ASP A 70 -19.80 -0.19 20.60
C ASP A 70 -20.87 -1.26 20.86
N GLY A 71 -20.59 -2.17 21.81
CA GLY A 71 -21.42 -3.36 22.04
C GLY A 71 -21.30 -4.38 20.92
N HIS A 72 -22.38 -4.56 20.14
CA HIS A 72 -22.46 -5.50 19.00
C HIS A 72 -22.75 -4.77 17.68
N GLU A 73 -22.38 -3.49 17.59
CA GLU A 73 -22.70 -2.63 16.46
C GLU A 73 -21.49 -1.80 16.01
N PHE A 74 -21.21 -1.85 14.71
CA PHE A 74 -20.22 -1.00 14.07
C PHE A 74 -20.65 0.47 14.08
N ILE A 75 -19.76 1.33 14.57
CA ILE A 75 -20.03 2.76 14.74
C ILE A 75 -19.45 3.56 13.59
N GLU A 76 -18.13 3.73 13.51
CA GLU A 76 -17.51 4.54 12.43
C GLU A 76 -16.81 3.70 11.37
N VAL A 77 -16.50 2.45 11.70
CA VAL A 77 -15.80 1.50 10.86
C VAL A 77 -16.58 0.20 10.82
N ALA A 78 -16.85 -0.31 9.63
CA ALA A 78 -17.39 -1.65 9.43
C ALA A 78 -16.31 -2.56 8.86
N ILE A 79 -16.21 -3.77 9.40
CA ILE A 79 -15.31 -4.81 8.90
C ILE A 79 -16.18 -5.88 8.24
N ILE A 80 -15.94 -6.09 6.95
CA ILE A 80 -16.68 -7.04 6.14
C ILE A 80 -15.71 -8.10 5.65
N ASP A 81 -16.04 -9.35 5.92
CA ASP A 81 -15.42 -10.49 5.27
C ASP A 81 -16.26 -10.84 4.04
N GLN A 82 -15.62 -10.99 2.88
CA GLN A 82 -16.35 -11.31 1.65
C GLN A 82 -17.13 -12.63 1.76
N LEU A 83 -16.61 -13.62 2.47
CA LEU A 83 -17.21 -14.94 2.60
C LEU A 83 -18.22 -15.01 3.73
N PHE A 84 -17.93 -14.33 4.85
CA PHE A 84 -18.74 -14.41 6.07
C PHE A 84 -19.62 -13.18 6.34
N GLY A 85 -19.51 -12.14 5.53
CA GLY A 85 -20.25 -10.89 5.68
C GLY A 85 -19.75 -10.01 6.84
N MET A 86 -20.65 -9.18 7.36
CA MET A 86 -20.39 -8.34 8.53
C MET A 86 -20.43 -9.19 9.82
N ARG A 87 -19.44 -9.00 10.69
CA ARG A 87 -19.35 -9.73 11.98
C ARG A 87 -20.15 -9.08 13.12
N ALA A 88 -20.50 -7.80 12.99
CA ALA A 88 -21.35 -7.05 13.90
C ALA A 88 -22.47 -6.35 13.12
N GLY A 89 -23.52 -5.91 13.82
CA GLY A 89 -24.59 -5.13 13.19
C GLY A 89 -24.06 -3.79 12.69
N CYS A 90 -24.62 -3.25 11.61
CA CYS A 90 -24.25 -1.93 11.12
C CYS A 90 -25.48 -1.19 10.60
N ARG A 91 -25.91 -0.12 11.28
CA ARG A 91 -27.10 0.64 10.86
C ARG A 91 -26.84 1.55 9.66
N TRP A 92 -25.61 2.02 9.50
CA TRP A 92 -25.26 3.04 8.50
C TRP A 92 -24.72 2.46 7.20
N LEU A 93 -24.43 1.16 7.13
CA LEU A 93 -23.89 0.51 5.94
C LEU A 93 -24.79 -0.64 5.50
N THR A 94 -25.10 -0.68 4.21
CA THR A 94 -25.78 -1.81 3.56
C THR A 94 -24.77 -2.54 2.68
N VAL A 95 -24.78 -3.87 2.73
CA VAL A 95 -23.98 -4.75 1.87
C VAL A 95 -24.94 -5.57 1.03
N ASP A 96 -24.69 -5.68 -0.26
CA ASP A 96 -25.49 -6.47 -1.20
C ASP A 96 -24.60 -7.17 -2.24
N ARG A 97 -25.21 -8.00 -3.09
CA ARG A 97 -24.55 -8.73 -4.16
C ARG A 97 -24.84 -8.11 -5.51
N HIS A 98 -23.78 -7.73 -6.21
CA HIS A 98 -23.86 -7.13 -7.53
C HIS A 98 -24.23 -8.21 -8.57
N PRO A 99 -25.00 -7.90 -9.63
CA PRO A 99 -25.33 -8.85 -10.69
C PRO A 99 -24.12 -9.49 -11.39
N ASP A 100 -22.97 -8.81 -11.37
CA ASP A 100 -21.71 -9.31 -11.93
C ASP A 100 -20.96 -10.28 -11.00
N GLY A 101 -21.55 -10.70 -9.88
CA GLY A 101 -21.02 -11.81 -9.06
C GLY A 101 -20.27 -11.42 -7.78
N PHE A 102 -19.96 -10.14 -7.57
CA PHE A 102 -19.19 -9.64 -6.42
C PHE A 102 -20.04 -8.94 -5.35
N LEU A 103 -19.47 -8.71 -4.16
CA LEU A 103 -20.13 -7.94 -3.09
C LEU A 103 -19.78 -6.45 -3.17
N TYR A 104 -20.70 -5.62 -2.72
CA TYR A 104 -20.53 -4.18 -2.70
C TYR A 104 -21.31 -3.59 -1.53
N ALA A 105 -20.86 -2.43 -1.03
CA ALA A 105 -21.45 -1.78 0.11
C ALA A 105 -21.65 -0.29 -0.14
N ALA A 106 -22.67 0.28 0.48
CA ALA A 106 -22.93 1.72 0.45
C ALA A 106 -23.53 2.18 1.76
N LEU A 107 -23.56 3.51 1.94
CA LEU A 107 -24.36 4.12 2.99
C LEU A 107 -25.81 3.61 2.89
N SER A 108 -26.39 3.23 4.04
CA SER A 108 -27.76 2.72 4.10
C SER A 108 -28.75 3.68 3.44
N GLY A 109 -29.49 3.17 2.46
CA GLY A 109 -30.45 3.95 1.66
C GLY A 109 -29.88 4.58 0.38
N ASP A 110 -28.57 4.49 0.13
CA ASP A 110 -27.90 5.04 -1.07
C ASP A 110 -27.33 3.95 -2.01
N MET A 111 -27.94 2.76 -1.96
CA MET A 111 -27.48 1.61 -2.74
C MET A 111 -27.69 1.87 -4.24
N SER A 112 -26.60 1.90 -5.00
CA SER A 112 -26.58 2.20 -6.45
C SER A 112 -25.83 1.11 -7.21
N PRO A 113 -26.22 0.79 -8.47
CA PRO A 113 -25.49 -0.15 -9.31
C PRO A 113 -24.11 0.39 -9.75
N VAL A 114 -23.83 1.68 -9.57
CA VAL A 114 -22.50 2.24 -9.85
C VAL A 114 -21.58 1.97 -8.66
N VAL A 115 -20.57 1.13 -8.89
CA VAL A 115 -19.63 0.67 -7.87
C VAL A 115 -18.23 1.19 -8.14
N GLU A 116 -17.70 1.91 -7.16
CA GLU A 116 -16.33 2.37 -7.03
C GLU A 116 -15.40 1.21 -6.67
N LYS A 117 -14.29 1.14 -7.38
CA LYS A 117 -13.36 0.00 -7.37
C LYS A 117 -11.92 0.52 -7.29
N PRO A 118 -10.99 -0.27 -6.73
CA PRO A 118 -9.58 0.09 -6.76
C PRO A 118 -9.10 0.31 -8.20
N ASN A 119 -8.19 1.26 -8.40
CA ASN A 119 -7.70 1.57 -9.74
C ASN A 119 -7.08 0.31 -10.40
N GLY A 120 -7.50 0.02 -11.63
CA GLY A 120 -7.06 -1.15 -12.38
C GLY A 120 -7.68 -2.48 -11.96
N TRP A 121 -8.63 -2.50 -11.01
CA TRP A 121 -9.35 -3.71 -10.64
C TRP A 121 -10.15 -4.28 -11.82
N ARG A 122 -10.15 -5.60 -11.94
CA ARG A 122 -10.91 -6.36 -12.92
C ARG A 122 -11.49 -7.57 -12.20
N HIS A 123 -12.71 -7.97 -12.57
CA HIS A 123 -13.35 -9.15 -11.97
C HIS A 123 -12.59 -10.43 -12.29
N ALA A 124 -12.17 -10.60 -13.56
CA ALA A 124 -11.41 -11.78 -13.97
C ALA A 124 -10.07 -11.87 -13.22
N GLY A 125 -9.83 -13.00 -12.56
CA GLY A 125 -8.67 -13.28 -11.73
C GLY A 125 -8.72 -12.66 -10.34
N SER A 126 -9.84 -12.05 -9.94
CA SER A 126 -9.98 -11.39 -8.64
C SER A 126 -10.40 -12.37 -7.54
N VAL A 127 -10.26 -11.95 -6.27
CA VAL A 127 -10.75 -12.74 -5.13
C VAL A 127 -12.27 -12.88 -5.18
N SER A 128 -12.96 -11.90 -5.76
CA SER A 128 -14.40 -11.95 -5.96
C SER A 128 -14.84 -13.01 -6.96
N GLU A 129 -14.14 -13.16 -8.09
CA GLU A 129 -14.43 -14.27 -9.01
C GLU A 129 -14.15 -15.62 -8.34
N TRP A 130 -13.08 -15.72 -7.55
CA TRP A 130 -12.79 -16.94 -6.79
C TRP A 130 -13.91 -17.26 -5.78
N ALA A 131 -14.37 -16.27 -5.00
CA ALA A 131 -15.45 -16.45 -4.03
C ALA A 131 -16.79 -16.81 -4.70
N GLU A 132 -17.10 -16.19 -5.85
CA GLU A 132 -18.28 -16.53 -6.64
C GLU A 132 -18.28 -18.00 -7.06
N ARG A 133 -17.14 -18.51 -7.54
CA ARG A 133 -17.00 -19.92 -7.91
C ARG A 133 -17.22 -20.85 -6.72
N MET A 134 -16.74 -20.48 -5.53
CA MET A 134 -16.95 -21.25 -4.30
C MET A 134 -18.43 -21.32 -3.92
N TRP A 135 -19.14 -20.18 -3.94
CA TRP A 135 -20.59 -20.14 -3.68
C TRP A 135 -21.38 -20.93 -4.72
N ALA A 136 -21.02 -20.82 -6.00
CA ALA A 136 -21.68 -21.56 -7.08
C ALA A 136 -21.47 -23.08 -6.95
N ALA A 137 -20.35 -23.51 -6.36
CA ALA A 137 -20.06 -24.91 -6.07
C ALA A 137 -20.80 -25.44 -4.83
N GLY A 138 -21.55 -24.60 -4.10
CA GLY A 138 -22.22 -24.97 -2.86
C GLY A 138 -21.26 -25.28 -1.71
N VAL A 139 -20.00 -24.84 -1.83
CA VAL A 139 -19.01 -24.95 -0.75
C VAL A 139 -19.32 -23.84 0.24
N ASP A 140 -19.76 -24.22 1.44
CA ASP A 140 -19.83 -23.27 2.55
C ASP A 140 -18.40 -22.90 2.95
N PRO A 141 -17.97 -21.63 2.83
CA PRO A 141 -16.63 -21.24 3.21
C PRO A 141 -16.32 -21.46 4.70
N THR A 142 -17.33 -21.68 5.54
CA THR A 142 -17.15 -22.03 6.96
C THR A 142 -16.64 -23.46 7.15
N ASP A 143 -16.85 -24.37 6.18
CA ASP A 143 -16.35 -25.75 6.23
C ASP A 143 -14.86 -25.85 5.87
N ALA A 144 -14.27 -24.78 5.30
CA ALA A 144 -12.93 -24.80 4.74
C ALA A 144 -11.79 -24.59 5.75
N ASP A 145 -12.06 -24.21 7.01
CA ASP A 145 -11.13 -24.36 8.15
C ASP A 145 -11.86 -24.12 9.48
N GLU A 146 -12.16 -25.19 10.21
CA GLU A 146 -12.59 -25.21 11.62
C GLU A 146 -11.47 -24.78 12.60
N VAL A 147 -10.41 -24.11 12.11
CA VAL A 147 -9.20 -23.76 12.87
C VAL A 147 -9.00 -22.25 12.86
N GLU A 148 -9.83 -21.52 13.62
CA GLU A 148 -9.49 -20.25 14.32
C GLU A 148 -10.70 -19.54 14.96
N ALA A 149 -11.91 -20.10 14.87
CA ALA A 149 -13.08 -19.53 15.56
C ALA A 149 -12.95 -19.58 17.10
N SER A 150 -12.17 -20.52 17.66
CA SER A 150 -11.96 -20.65 19.11
C SER A 150 -10.98 -19.64 19.73
N SER A 151 -10.32 -18.80 18.91
CA SER A 151 -9.34 -17.81 19.39
C SER A 151 -9.90 -16.37 19.42
N ILE A 152 -11.12 -16.18 18.92
CA ILE A 152 -11.75 -14.85 18.73
C ILE A 152 -12.84 -14.56 19.78
N GLU A 153 -13.30 -15.55 20.54
CA GLU A 153 -14.20 -15.34 21.70
C GLU A 153 -13.58 -14.44 22.81
N ASN A 154 -12.29 -14.13 22.73
CA ASN A 154 -11.59 -13.24 23.67
C ASN A 154 -11.64 -11.74 23.33
N TRP A 155 -12.46 -11.28 22.39
CA TRP A 155 -12.62 -9.83 22.14
C TRP A 155 -13.40 -9.09 23.25
N ASN A 156 -14.07 -9.81 24.16
CA ASN A 156 -14.90 -9.21 25.24
C ASN A 156 -14.25 -9.15 26.64
N ASP A 157 -13.02 -9.65 26.86
CA ASP A 157 -12.43 -9.73 28.22
C ASP A 157 -11.29 -8.71 28.48
N GLN A 158 -11.08 -7.74 27.59
CA GLN A 158 -10.12 -6.65 27.82
C GLN A 158 -10.68 -5.27 27.46
N SER A 159 -11.89 -4.96 27.95
CA SER A 159 -12.22 -3.57 28.25
C SER A 159 -11.65 -3.22 29.63
N MET A 160 -10.64 -2.36 29.65
CA MET A 160 -10.47 -1.32 30.68
C MET A 160 -10.62 -1.78 32.15
N THR A 161 -9.59 -2.43 32.69
CA THR A 161 -9.29 -2.30 34.13
C THR A 161 -7.88 -1.75 34.30
N VAL A 162 -7.83 -0.53 34.83
CA VAL A 162 -6.66 0.06 35.48
C VAL A 162 -6.22 -0.86 36.61
N LEU A 163 -5.13 -1.61 36.44
CA LEU A 163 -4.31 -2.21 37.50
C LEU A 163 -2.91 -2.41 36.91
N ASP A 164 -1.98 -1.52 37.22
CA ASP A 164 -1.07 -1.57 38.36
C ASP A 164 0.18 -2.42 38.08
N SER A 165 1.29 -1.78 38.35
CA SER A 165 2.66 -2.25 38.24
C SER A 165 2.88 -3.64 38.85
N THR A 166 3.46 -4.58 38.09
CA THR A 166 4.63 -5.39 38.49
C THR A 166 4.90 -6.55 37.51
N GLY A 167 6.15 -6.58 37.01
CA GLY A 167 6.91 -7.82 36.81
C GLY A 167 6.55 -8.71 35.63
N PHE A 168 7.04 -8.39 34.42
CA PHE A 168 7.37 -9.42 33.45
C PHE A 168 8.65 -9.01 32.72
N GLU A 169 9.72 -9.78 32.94
CA GLU A 169 10.99 -9.65 32.22
C GLU A 169 10.76 -10.02 30.75
N THR A 170 10.71 -9.01 29.88
CA THR A 170 10.75 -9.20 28.42
C THR A 170 12.09 -8.70 27.90
N ARG A 171 12.80 -9.63 27.26
CA ARG A 171 13.97 -9.47 26.39
C ARG A 171 14.07 -8.11 25.70
N ASP A 172 15.31 -7.62 25.66
CA ASP A 172 15.78 -6.52 24.82
C ASP A 172 15.42 -6.77 23.34
N ASP A 173 14.28 -6.26 22.90
CA ASP A 173 14.05 -5.91 21.50
C ASP A 173 13.78 -4.41 21.48
N GLU A 174 14.73 -3.67 20.91
CA GLU A 174 14.73 -2.22 20.80
C GLU A 174 13.40 -1.67 20.25
N PRO A 175 12.93 -0.50 20.73
CA PRO A 175 11.76 0.14 20.20
C PRO A 175 12.01 0.58 18.75
N ALA A 176 11.19 0.09 17.81
CA ALA A 176 11.14 0.54 16.42
C ALA A 176 10.65 1.99 16.33
N SER A 177 11.55 2.91 16.66
CA SER A 177 11.51 4.33 16.37
C SER A 177 12.50 4.56 15.23
N SER A 178 12.04 4.66 13.98
CA SER A 178 12.67 5.57 13.01
C SER A 178 11.84 5.72 11.75
N ASP A 179 11.73 6.96 11.28
CA ASP A 179 11.14 7.46 10.03
C ASP A 179 11.79 6.91 8.73
N ARG A 180 12.36 5.70 8.75
CA ARG A 180 13.08 5.13 7.60
C ARG A 180 12.22 4.14 6.82
N TRP A 181 11.87 4.54 5.61
CA TRP A 181 11.09 3.74 4.65
C TRP A 181 11.84 2.50 4.11
N LEU A 182 13.17 2.55 4.11
CA LEU A 182 14.02 1.43 3.74
C LEU A 182 14.74 0.89 4.97
N THR A 183 14.71 -0.44 5.14
CA THR A 183 15.54 -1.10 6.15
C THR A 183 17.02 -0.99 5.76
N GLU A 184 17.92 -1.05 6.74
CA GLU A 184 19.37 -1.05 6.48
C GLU A 184 19.78 -2.16 5.50
N ARG A 185 19.13 -3.33 5.60
CA ARG A 185 19.33 -4.44 4.68
C ARG A 185 18.93 -4.08 3.24
N HIS A 186 17.84 -3.34 3.04
CA HIS A 186 17.42 -2.88 1.71
C HIS A 186 18.43 -1.88 1.13
N ILE A 187 18.90 -0.93 1.96
CA ILE A 187 19.90 0.06 1.58
C ILE A 187 21.18 -0.64 1.12
N GLU A 188 21.73 -1.55 1.94
CA GLU A 188 22.98 -2.26 1.63
C GLU A 188 22.85 -3.13 0.38
N THR A 189 21.72 -3.82 0.21
CA THR A 189 21.47 -4.64 -0.99
C THR A 189 21.44 -3.77 -2.24
N HIS A 190 20.75 -2.62 -2.17
CA HIS A 190 20.66 -1.68 -3.29
C HIS A 190 22.01 -1.04 -3.62
N ALA A 191 22.80 -0.70 -2.59
CA ALA A 191 24.14 -0.17 -2.75
C ALA A 191 25.03 -1.17 -3.48
N GLY A 192 24.97 -2.46 -3.10
CA GLY A 192 25.68 -3.55 -3.77
C GLY A 192 25.34 -3.67 -5.25
N HIS A 193 24.07 -3.50 -5.64
CA HIS A 193 23.65 -3.54 -7.05
C HIS A 193 24.15 -2.35 -7.86
N LEU A 194 24.05 -1.14 -7.30
CA LEU A 194 24.55 0.06 -7.96
C LEU A 194 26.07 0.01 -8.11
N VAL A 195 26.80 -0.43 -7.09
CA VAL A 195 28.26 -0.65 -7.14
C VAL A 195 28.63 -1.73 -8.15
N ALA A 196 27.86 -2.82 -8.25
CA ALA A 196 28.11 -3.86 -9.26
C ALA A 196 27.91 -3.36 -10.70
N THR A 197 27.04 -2.36 -10.89
CA THR A 197 26.69 -1.82 -12.22
C THR A 197 27.62 -0.68 -12.64
N TYR A 198 27.90 0.25 -11.73
CA TYR A 198 28.61 1.50 -12.02
C TYR A 198 30.01 1.59 -11.39
N GLY A 199 30.42 0.54 -10.67
CA GLY A 199 31.59 0.56 -9.78
C GLY A 199 31.33 1.38 -8.51
N ASP A 200 32.20 1.23 -7.51
CA ASP A 200 32.21 2.12 -6.33
C ASP A 200 32.89 3.45 -6.69
N THR A 201 32.27 4.17 -7.63
CA THR A 201 32.74 5.43 -8.19
C THR A 201 31.94 6.61 -7.64
N THR A 202 32.49 7.82 -7.79
CA THR A 202 31.77 9.06 -7.51
C THR A 202 31.19 9.59 -8.82
N ARG A 203 29.90 9.93 -8.84
CA ARG A 203 29.19 10.39 -10.03
C ARG A 203 28.26 11.57 -9.70
N PRO A 204 27.99 12.46 -10.68
CA PRO A 204 26.97 13.47 -10.50
C PRO A 204 25.60 12.83 -10.31
N VAL A 205 24.87 13.24 -9.27
CA VAL A 205 23.50 12.78 -8.99
C VAL A 205 22.53 13.95 -9.07
N TRP A 206 21.39 13.72 -9.70
CA TRP A 206 20.25 14.64 -9.71
C TRP A 206 19.09 14.04 -8.94
N VAL A 207 18.37 14.91 -8.24
CA VAL A 207 17.09 14.59 -7.61
C VAL A 207 15.99 15.09 -8.54
N ILE A 208 14.95 14.27 -8.72
CA ILE A 208 13.76 14.60 -9.51
C ILE A 208 12.53 14.35 -8.65
N GLU A 209 11.87 15.43 -8.28
CA GLU A 209 10.70 15.43 -7.41
C GLU A 209 9.45 14.93 -8.17
N PRO A 210 8.38 14.49 -7.47
CA PRO A 210 7.15 14.00 -8.10
C PRO A 210 6.50 14.96 -9.10
N ASP A 211 6.64 16.26 -8.90
CA ASP A 211 6.11 17.31 -9.78
C ASP A 211 7.01 17.61 -11.00
N GLY A 212 8.18 16.96 -11.08
CA GLY A 212 9.17 17.09 -12.15
C GLY A 212 10.21 18.18 -11.92
N GLU A 213 10.16 18.92 -10.81
CA GLU A 213 11.29 19.78 -10.44
C GLU A 213 12.54 18.93 -10.22
N SER A 214 13.68 19.45 -10.68
CA SER A 214 14.93 18.72 -10.63
C SER A 214 16.10 19.62 -10.30
N TYR A 215 17.00 19.12 -9.47
CA TYR A 215 18.22 19.83 -9.08
C TYR A 215 19.39 18.88 -8.96
N ALA A 216 20.58 19.39 -9.27
CA ALA A 216 21.82 18.67 -9.10
C ALA A 216 22.19 18.64 -7.62
N LEU A 217 22.42 17.45 -7.07
CA LEU A 217 22.98 17.29 -5.74
C LEU A 217 24.51 17.42 -5.75
N GLY A 218 25.12 17.15 -6.91
CA GLY A 218 26.56 17.14 -7.12
C GLY A 218 27.12 15.73 -7.16
N ASP A 219 28.43 15.63 -6.96
CA ASP A 219 29.18 14.38 -7.02
C ASP A 219 28.95 13.55 -5.74
N MET A 220 28.41 12.34 -5.90
CA MET A 220 28.09 11.42 -4.81
C MET A 220 28.65 10.04 -5.11
N LYS A 221 29.10 9.30 -4.09
CA LYS A 221 29.45 7.89 -4.29
C LYS A 221 28.21 7.10 -4.64
N VAL A 222 28.30 6.29 -5.69
CA VAL A 222 27.20 5.45 -6.16
C VAL A 222 26.61 4.59 -5.03
N ARG A 223 27.45 4.10 -4.11
CA ARG A 223 27.01 3.28 -2.97
C ARG A 223 26.11 4.02 -1.97
N ASP A 224 26.20 5.35 -1.89
CA ASP A 224 25.47 6.16 -0.91
C ASP A 224 24.09 6.61 -1.43
N VAL A 225 23.83 6.43 -2.74
CA VAL A 225 22.56 6.80 -3.39
C VAL A 225 21.33 6.16 -2.72
N PRO A 226 21.33 4.89 -2.27
CA PRO A 226 20.20 4.29 -1.57
C PRO A 226 19.93 4.91 -0.19
N GLU A 227 20.95 5.43 0.50
CA GLU A 227 20.74 6.15 1.76
C GLU A 227 20.02 7.48 1.50
N LEU A 228 20.40 8.18 0.44
CA LEU A 228 19.70 9.38 -0.01
C LEU A 228 18.24 9.08 -0.40
N GLN A 229 18.01 7.97 -1.11
CA GLN A 229 16.66 7.54 -1.44
C GLN A 229 15.84 7.24 -0.19
N ALA A 230 16.45 6.67 0.86
CA ALA A 230 15.75 6.39 2.11
C ALA A 230 15.27 7.66 2.84
N THR A 231 15.96 8.80 2.67
CA THR A 231 15.55 10.09 3.24
C THR A 231 14.60 10.87 2.33
N THR A 232 14.56 10.54 1.03
CA THR A 232 13.70 11.19 0.02
C THR A 232 12.93 10.17 -0.83
N PRO A 233 12.08 9.33 -0.21
CA PRO A 233 11.55 8.11 -0.83
C PRO A 233 10.59 8.35 -2.02
N ALA A 234 10.02 9.55 -2.12
CA ALA A 234 9.17 9.95 -3.24
C ALA A 234 9.97 10.37 -4.49
N ASN A 235 11.27 10.65 -4.33
CA ASN A 235 12.08 11.23 -5.38
C ASN A 235 12.64 10.13 -6.27
N CYS A 236 12.73 10.43 -7.56
CA CYS A 236 13.54 9.68 -8.50
C CYS A 236 14.95 10.27 -8.49
N LEU A 237 15.98 9.43 -8.53
CA LEU A 237 17.37 9.89 -8.60
C LEU A 237 17.98 9.50 -9.94
N LEU A 238 18.74 10.40 -10.55
CA LEU A 238 19.46 10.17 -11.79
C LEU A 238 20.96 10.18 -11.49
N ILE A 239 21.65 9.09 -11.77
CA ILE A 239 23.10 8.96 -11.69
C ILE A 239 23.65 9.23 -13.10
N ALA A 240 24.37 10.34 -13.28
CA ALA A 240 24.91 10.72 -14.58
C ALA A 240 26.04 9.78 -15.03
N ALA A 241 26.19 9.65 -16.35
CA ALA A 241 27.32 8.96 -16.96
C ALA A 241 28.62 9.75 -16.73
N SER A 242 29.72 9.07 -16.43
CA SER A 242 31.06 9.66 -16.29
C SER A 242 31.83 9.70 -17.62
N GLY A 243 31.28 9.13 -18.70
CA GLY A 243 31.89 9.09 -20.02
C GLY A 243 30.92 8.69 -21.13
N PRO A 244 31.35 8.74 -22.40
CA PRO A 244 30.48 8.49 -23.57
C PRO A 244 30.00 7.03 -23.69
N ASP A 245 30.78 6.08 -23.17
CA ASP A 245 30.45 4.64 -23.15
C ASP A 245 29.81 4.19 -21.83
N ASP A 246 29.50 5.15 -20.95
CA ASP A 246 29.01 4.90 -19.61
C ASP A 246 27.49 5.04 -19.54
N LEU A 247 26.86 4.27 -18.67
CA LEU A 247 25.41 4.23 -18.55
C LEU A 247 24.93 5.30 -17.58
N VAL A 248 23.79 5.91 -17.91
CA VAL A 248 23.00 6.68 -16.96
C VAL A 248 22.24 5.70 -16.06
N GLY A 249 22.23 5.97 -14.76
CA GLY A 249 21.42 5.24 -13.79
C GLY A 249 20.17 6.00 -13.42
N VAL A 250 19.05 5.28 -13.32
CA VAL A 250 17.81 5.82 -12.79
C VAL A 250 17.44 4.97 -11.57
N VAL A 251 17.38 5.63 -10.42
CA VAL A 251 16.88 5.04 -9.18
C VAL A 251 15.45 5.51 -8.99
N MET A 252 14.53 4.57 -9.17
CA MET A 252 13.09 4.80 -9.08
C MET A 252 12.67 5.22 -7.67
N PRO A 253 11.54 5.92 -7.47
CA PRO A 253 11.00 6.17 -6.14
C PRO A 253 10.87 4.88 -5.31
N ALA A 254 11.12 4.97 -3.99
CA ALA A 254 11.07 3.81 -3.09
C ALA A 254 9.64 3.25 -2.91
N PHE A 255 8.63 4.04 -3.25
CA PHE A 255 7.23 3.64 -3.35
C PHE A 255 6.57 4.25 -4.58
N ARG A 256 5.41 3.71 -4.99
CA ARG A 256 4.71 4.23 -6.16
C ARG A 256 3.95 5.48 -5.80
N LEU A 257 4.17 6.52 -6.59
CA LEU A 257 3.47 7.79 -6.47
C LEU A 257 2.06 7.68 -7.05
N ILE A 258 1.18 8.53 -6.54
CA ILE A 258 -0.24 8.62 -6.89
C ILE A 258 -0.49 8.67 -8.42
N ASP A 259 0.27 9.52 -9.11
CA ASP A 259 0.15 9.73 -10.57
C ASP A 259 1.21 8.97 -11.36
N ALA A 260 1.85 7.98 -10.73
CA ALA A 260 2.85 7.18 -11.39
C ALA A 260 2.23 6.19 -12.37
N GLY A 261 2.83 6.09 -13.55
CA GLY A 261 2.50 5.04 -14.50
C GLY A 261 2.89 3.65 -13.99
N ASP A 262 2.81 2.65 -14.86
CA ASP A 262 3.18 1.27 -14.51
C ASP A 262 4.68 1.10 -14.27
N ASP A 263 5.48 2.04 -14.75
CA ASP A 263 6.91 2.17 -14.47
C ASP A 263 7.21 2.65 -13.04
N GLY A 264 6.25 3.28 -12.35
CA GLY A 264 6.47 3.86 -11.01
C GLY A 264 6.89 5.33 -11.01
N LEU A 265 6.86 6.02 -12.16
CA LEU A 265 7.18 7.45 -12.30
C LEU A 265 5.94 8.26 -12.64
N THR A 266 5.82 9.45 -12.06
CA THR A 266 4.81 10.43 -12.50
C THR A 266 5.05 10.87 -13.94
N HIS A 267 4.02 11.46 -14.57
CA HIS A 267 4.19 12.07 -15.89
C HIS A 267 5.30 13.14 -15.88
N SER A 268 5.37 13.97 -14.84
CA SER A 268 6.38 15.01 -14.72
C SER A 268 7.79 14.46 -14.51
N GLN A 269 7.96 13.45 -13.66
CA GLN A 269 9.25 12.77 -13.48
C GLN A 269 9.75 12.16 -14.79
N ARG A 270 8.87 11.53 -15.58
CA ARG A 270 9.24 11.01 -16.92
C ARG A 270 9.74 12.10 -17.85
N ASN A 271 9.05 13.25 -17.88
CA ASN A 271 9.45 14.36 -18.74
C ASN A 271 10.81 14.95 -18.30
N ALA A 272 11.00 15.13 -16.99
CA ALA A 272 12.26 15.58 -16.43
C ALA A 272 13.41 14.59 -16.70
N LEU A 273 13.17 13.29 -16.51
CA LEU A 273 14.13 12.25 -16.84
C LEU A 273 14.51 12.29 -18.32
N ARG A 274 13.55 12.33 -19.24
CA ARG A 274 13.85 12.44 -20.68
C ARG A 274 14.78 13.62 -20.95
N PHE A 275 14.43 14.82 -20.44
CA PHE A 275 15.22 16.03 -20.66
C PHE A 275 16.63 15.95 -20.05
N LEU A 276 16.74 15.58 -18.77
CA LEU A 276 18.03 15.49 -18.08
C LEU A 276 18.92 14.41 -18.67
N SER A 277 18.32 13.30 -19.07
CA SER A 277 19.05 12.17 -19.63
C SER A 277 19.64 12.48 -21.01
N GLU A 278 18.95 13.31 -21.81
CA GLU A 278 19.47 13.89 -23.04
C GLU A 278 20.56 14.95 -22.77
N ALA A 279 20.43 15.73 -21.69
CA ALA A 279 21.42 16.73 -21.31
C ALA A 279 22.70 16.12 -20.71
N CYS A 280 22.58 14.99 -20.01
CA CYS A 280 23.68 14.29 -19.34
C CYS A 280 24.36 13.24 -20.22
N SER A 281 23.79 12.86 -21.38
CA SER A 281 24.34 11.83 -22.27
C SER A 281 24.72 12.42 -23.63
N ALA A 282 25.92 12.10 -24.12
CA ALA A 282 26.27 12.30 -25.52
C ALA A 282 25.60 11.27 -26.45
N THR A 283 25.02 10.21 -25.88
CA THR A 283 24.53 9.03 -26.58
C THR A 283 23.04 8.83 -26.24
N LYS A 284 22.23 8.61 -27.28
CA LYS A 284 20.78 8.47 -27.20
C LYS A 284 20.41 7.30 -26.28
N ILE A 285 19.58 7.54 -25.28
CA ILE A 285 19.11 6.48 -24.38
C ILE A 285 18.15 5.59 -25.16
N GLU A 286 18.59 4.38 -25.45
CA GLU A 286 17.67 3.31 -25.77
C GLU A 286 16.94 2.95 -24.48
N VAL A 287 15.62 3.13 -24.48
CA VAL A 287 14.72 2.65 -23.41
C VAL A 287 14.74 1.12 -23.48
N GLY A 288 15.82 0.52 -23.00
CA GLY A 288 16.05 -0.91 -22.94
C GLY A 288 15.83 -1.45 -21.53
N HIS A 289 15.70 -2.78 -21.44
CA HIS A 289 15.36 -3.62 -20.28
C HIS A 289 16.17 -3.46 -18.97
N ASN A 290 17.03 -2.44 -18.85
CA ASN A 290 17.95 -2.24 -17.73
C ASN A 290 17.53 -1.10 -16.78
N TRP A 291 16.28 -0.62 -16.87
CA TRP A 291 15.73 0.29 -15.87
C TRP A 291 15.62 -0.48 -14.55
N TRP A 292 16.44 -0.14 -13.56
CA TRP A 292 16.44 -0.86 -12.30
C TRP A 292 15.27 -0.39 -11.44
N ASN A 293 14.15 -1.07 -11.62
CA ASN A 293 12.96 -0.87 -10.81
C ASN A 293 12.98 -1.87 -9.65
N PRO A 294 13.04 -1.42 -8.38
CA PRO A 294 12.92 -2.31 -7.22
C PRO A 294 11.62 -3.14 -7.26
N TRP A 295 10.61 -2.73 -8.05
CA TRP A 295 9.40 -3.52 -8.31
C TRP A 295 9.65 -4.91 -8.91
N HIS A 296 10.64 -5.09 -9.79
CA HIS A 296 10.90 -6.41 -10.36
C HIS A 296 11.37 -7.42 -9.30
N TRP A 297 12.05 -6.92 -8.26
CA TRP A 297 12.48 -7.72 -7.11
C TRP A 297 11.35 -7.91 -6.09
N CYS A 298 10.55 -6.86 -5.81
CA CYS A 298 9.35 -6.98 -4.98
C CYS A 298 8.33 -7.99 -5.56
N ARG A 299 8.20 -8.10 -6.89
CA ARG A 299 7.36 -9.15 -7.53
C ARG A 299 7.82 -10.58 -7.23
N ARG A 300 9.14 -10.78 -7.04
CA ARG A 300 9.73 -12.11 -6.75
C ARG A 300 9.49 -12.55 -5.31
N TRP A 301 9.28 -11.61 -4.39
CA TRP A 301 8.94 -11.86 -2.99
C TRP A 301 7.44 -11.80 -2.70
N LEU A 302 6.66 -11.02 -3.46
CA LEU A 302 5.20 -10.93 -3.40
C LEU A 302 4.48 -12.03 -4.21
N GLY A 303 5.14 -13.16 -4.47
CA GLY A 303 4.46 -14.38 -4.93
C GLY A 303 4.09 -14.47 -6.41
N ASN A 304 4.66 -13.67 -7.32
CA ASN A 304 4.54 -13.94 -8.75
C ASN A 304 5.72 -14.79 -9.24
N GLY A 305 5.63 -16.09 -8.95
CA GLY A 305 6.37 -17.10 -9.69
C GLY A 305 5.72 -17.32 -11.05
N ALA A 306 6.32 -16.79 -12.11
CA ALA A 306 6.03 -17.21 -13.48
C ALA A 306 7.36 -17.47 -14.20
N SER A 307 7.72 -18.75 -14.26
CA SER A 307 8.29 -19.38 -15.45
C SER A 307 7.28 -19.38 -16.58
#